data_AF-A0A4D7H886-F1
#
_entry.id   AF-A0A4D7H886-F1
#
_cell.length_a   1.000
_cell.length_b   1.000
_cell.length_c   1.000
_cell.angle_alpha   90.00
_cell.angle_beta   90.00
_cell.angle_gamma   90.00
#
_symmetry.space_group_name_H-M   'P 1'
#
loop_
_entity.id
_entity.type
_entity.pdbx_description
1 polymer ?
#
loop_
_entity_poly.entity_id
_entity_poly.type
_entity_poly.pdbx_seq_one_letter_code
_entity_poly.pdbx_strand_id
1 'polypeptide(L)'
;MSDTNSETDARETADADDILDDLFELVEQRKEELPEDSYTTSLFTHEKGENAVLEKLGEESTEIILAAKDDDTDELAHESADFVYHLLVLLSMKGMTLDDLREELAARFG
;
A
#
# COMPACT_ATOMS: atom_id res chain seq x y z
N MET A 1 30.09 -27.61 -24.44
CA MET A 1 28.69 -27.49 -23.99
C MET A 1 28.72 -26.42 -22.92
N SER A 2 27.95 -25.35 -23.12
CA SER A 2 28.08 -24.09 -22.41
C SER A 2 27.53 -24.23 -20.99
N ASP A 3 28.38 -24.08 -19.98
CA ASP A 3 27.94 -23.84 -18.61
C ASP A 3 27.65 -22.35 -18.48
N THR A 4 26.39 -21.96 -18.70
CA THR A 4 25.93 -20.60 -18.45
C THR A 4 24.45 -20.65 -18.08
N ASN A 5 24.14 -20.86 -16.81
CA ASN A 5 22.90 -20.32 -16.20
C ASN A 5 22.93 -20.40 -14.66
N SER A 6 23.84 -19.67 -14.01
CA SER A 6 23.84 -19.54 -12.53
C SER A 6 23.92 -18.07 -12.06
N GLU A 7 23.64 -17.10 -12.93
CA GLU A 7 23.62 -15.67 -12.60
C GLU A 7 22.24 -15.03 -12.84
N THR A 8 21.25 -15.80 -13.27
CA THR A 8 19.90 -15.28 -13.62
C THR A 8 18.96 -15.25 -12.41
N ASP A 9 19.16 -16.12 -11.42
CA ASP A 9 18.22 -16.30 -10.30
C ASP A 9 18.38 -15.25 -9.17
N ALA A 10 19.53 -14.58 -9.10
CA ALA A 10 19.79 -13.54 -8.08
C ALA A 10 19.36 -12.12 -8.53
N ARG A 11 18.97 -11.96 -9.80
CA ARG A 11 18.51 -10.66 -10.35
C ARG A 11 17.00 -10.51 -10.37
N GLU A 12 16.22 -11.59 -10.28
CA GLU A 12 14.75 -11.50 -10.23
C GLU A 12 14.20 -11.17 -8.83
N THR A 13 14.99 -11.37 -7.77
CA THR A 13 14.55 -11.06 -6.39
C THR A 13 14.83 -9.62 -5.97
N ALA A 14 15.69 -8.89 -6.70
CA ALA A 14 16.13 -7.54 -6.36
C ALA A 14 15.19 -6.41 -6.88
N ASP A 15 14.21 -6.74 -7.73
CA ASP A 15 13.24 -5.78 -8.30
C ASP A 15 11.87 -5.82 -7.60
N ALA A 16 11.67 -6.72 -6.62
CA ALA A 16 10.49 -6.76 -5.74
C ALA A 16 10.73 -6.05 -4.38
N ASP A 17 11.93 -5.49 -4.19
CA ASP A 17 12.48 -5.20 -2.87
C ASP A 17 11.87 -3.96 -2.18
N ASP A 18 10.99 -3.18 -2.80
CA ASP A 18 10.13 -2.29 -1.99
C ASP A 18 8.84 -1.80 -2.67
N ILE A 19 7.89 -2.71 -2.97
CA ILE A 19 6.55 -2.34 -3.51
C ILE A 19 5.85 -1.27 -2.66
N LEU A 20 6.15 -1.18 -1.36
CA LEU A 20 5.60 -0.15 -0.49
C LEU A 20 6.24 1.21 -0.75
N ASP A 21 7.55 1.28 -1.05
CA ASP A 21 8.17 2.52 -1.52
C ASP A 21 7.54 2.97 -2.83
N ASP A 22 7.45 2.08 -3.83
CA ASP A 22 6.88 2.41 -5.14
C ASP A 22 5.44 2.93 -5.02
N LEU A 23 4.62 2.27 -4.17
CA LEU A 23 3.25 2.70 -3.92
C LEU A 23 3.19 4.03 -3.18
N PHE A 24 4.06 4.25 -2.20
CA PHE A 24 4.08 5.51 -1.45
C PHE A 24 4.59 6.67 -2.31
N GLU A 25 5.61 6.46 -3.13
CA GLU A 25 6.09 7.41 -4.14
C GLU A 25 4.99 7.76 -5.13
N LEU A 26 4.25 6.75 -5.63
CA LEU A 26 3.08 6.98 -6.48
C LEU A 26 2.04 7.83 -5.75
N VAL A 27 1.73 7.54 -4.49
CA VAL A 27 0.75 8.32 -3.69
C VAL A 27 1.19 9.78 -3.55
N GLU A 28 2.45 10.04 -3.20
CA GLU A 28 2.98 11.41 -3.11
C GLU A 28 2.97 12.11 -4.47
N GLN A 29 3.36 11.42 -5.55
CA GLN A 29 3.30 11.97 -6.90
C GLN A 29 1.86 12.39 -7.26
N ARG A 30 0.87 11.55 -6.95
CA ARG A 30 -0.55 11.85 -7.26
C ARG A 30 -1.10 12.99 -6.42
N LYS A 31 -0.65 13.13 -5.17
CA LYS A 31 -0.98 14.27 -4.31
C LYS A 31 -0.44 15.59 -4.86
N GLU A 32 0.75 15.56 -5.46
CA GLU A 32 1.38 16.75 -6.05
C GLU A 32 0.82 17.11 -7.43
N GLU A 33 0.70 16.13 -8.32
CA GLU A 33 0.33 16.35 -9.72
C GLU A 33 -1.18 16.42 -9.97
N LEU A 34 -1.98 15.77 -9.12
CA LEU A 34 -3.44 15.66 -9.21
C LEU A 34 -3.95 15.34 -10.64
N PRO A 35 -3.44 14.29 -11.32
CA PRO A 35 -3.90 13.94 -12.66
C PRO A 35 -5.39 13.61 -12.68
N GLU A 36 -6.08 14.05 -13.74
CA GLU A 36 -7.47 13.70 -14.02
C GLU A 36 -7.62 12.17 -14.17
N ASP A 37 -8.81 11.64 -13.84
CA ASP A 37 -9.16 10.21 -13.92
C ASP A 37 -8.31 9.25 -13.06
N SER A 38 -7.57 9.74 -12.08
CA SER A 38 -6.85 8.90 -11.12
C SER A 38 -7.67 8.63 -9.86
N TYR A 39 -7.76 7.36 -9.49
CA TYR A 39 -8.37 6.95 -8.23
C TYR A 39 -7.71 7.64 -7.02
N THR A 40 -6.37 7.66 -6.96
CA THR A 40 -5.62 8.34 -5.90
C THR A 40 -5.92 9.84 -5.84
N THR A 41 -5.97 10.52 -6.99
CA THR A 41 -6.38 11.94 -7.05
C THR A 41 -7.76 12.11 -6.45
N SER A 42 -8.72 11.22 -6.78
CA SER A 42 -10.08 11.32 -6.25
C SER A 42 -10.15 11.23 -4.72
N LEU A 43 -9.24 10.48 -4.08
CA LEU A 43 -9.13 10.40 -2.62
C LEU A 43 -8.62 11.73 -2.02
N PHE A 44 -7.62 12.36 -2.65
CA PHE A 44 -7.07 13.65 -2.20
C PHE A 44 -8.01 14.83 -2.45
N THR A 45 -8.79 14.79 -3.53
CA THR A 45 -9.70 15.88 -3.92
C THR A 45 -11.14 15.64 -3.48
N HIS A 46 -11.41 14.57 -2.72
CA HIS A 46 -12.77 14.23 -2.30
C HIS A 46 -13.38 15.37 -1.46
N GLU A 47 -14.66 15.69 -1.66
CA GLU A 47 -15.34 16.76 -0.93
C GLU A 47 -15.42 16.53 0.59
N LYS A 48 -15.43 15.24 1.00
CA LYS A 48 -15.35 14.82 2.40
C LYS A 48 -13.93 14.95 3.00
N GLY A 49 -12.92 15.27 2.17
CA GLY A 49 -11.52 15.29 2.55
C GLY A 49 -11.07 13.96 3.16
N GLU A 50 -10.27 14.04 4.22
CA GLU A 50 -9.75 12.89 4.98
C GLU A 50 -10.82 11.86 5.38
N ASN A 51 -12.06 12.30 5.66
CA ASN A 51 -13.13 11.38 6.04
C ASN A 51 -13.44 10.34 4.97
N ALA A 52 -13.22 10.62 3.68
CA ALA A 52 -13.41 9.62 2.63
C ALA A 52 -12.44 8.44 2.77
N VAL A 53 -11.17 8.73 3.07
CA VAL A 53 -10.13 7.69 3.27
C VAL A 53 -10.38 6.94 4.58
N LEU A 54 -10.83 7.63 5.64
CA LEU A 54 -11.19 6.98 6.91
C LEU A 54 -12.40 6.06 6.77
N GLU A 55 -13.40 6.44 5.96
CA GLU A 55 -14.54 5.58 5.64
C GLU A 55 -14.08 4.29 4.95
N LYS A 56 -13.20 4.39 3.94
CA LYS A 56 -12.61 3.21 3.28
C LYS A 56 -11.81 2.34 4.24
N LEU A 57 -10.92 2.92 5.05
CA LEU A 57 -10.18 2.14 6.08
C LEU A 57 -11.11 1.37 7.02
N GLY A 58 -12.26 1.95 7.40
CA GLY A 58 -13.27 1.27 8.20
C GLY A 58 -13.96 0.12 7.47
N GLU A 59 -14.29 0.33 6.20
CA GLU A 59 -14.85 -0.69 5.28
C GLU A 59 -13.88 -1.87 5.13
N GLU A 60 -12.66 -1.62 4.65
CA GLU A 60 -11.66 -2.67 4.39
C GLU A 60 -11.32 -3.45 5.67
N SER A 61 -11.23 -2.77 6.83
CA SER A 61 -10.99 -3.44 8.10
C SER A 61 -12.09 -4.43 8.49
N THR A 62 -13.34 -4.11 8.14
CA THR A 62 -14.48 -4.99 8.37
C THR A 62 -14.43 -6.18 7.41
N GLU A 63 -14.07 -5.96 6.16
CA GLU A 63 -13.96 -7.00 5.13
C GLU A 63 -12.81 -7.96 5.44
N ILE A 64 -11.64 -7.47 5.88
CA ILE A 64 -10.54 -8.31 6.40
C ILE A 64 -11.03 -9.24 7.52
N ILE A 65 -11.80 -8.71 8.48
CA ILE A 65 -12.33 -9.51 9.59
C ILE A 65 -13.28 -10.60 9.08
N LEU A 66 -14.13 -10.27 8.09
CA LEU A 66 -15.08 -11.21 7.51
C LEU A 66 -14.36 -12.30 6.67
N ALA A 67 -13.42 -11.91 5.82
CA ALA A 67 -12.61 -12.82 5.02
C ALA A 67 -11.82 -13.81 5.91
N ALA A 68 -11.17 -13.30 6.95
CA ALA A 68 -10.47 -14.13 7.93
C ALA A 68 -11.41 -15.09 8.67
N LYS A 69 -12.62 -14.63 9.02
CA LYS A 69 -13.63 -15.47 9.69
C LYS A 69 -14.13 -16.60 8.78
N ASP A 70 -14.22 -16.35 7.48
CA ASP A 70 -14.77 -17.29 6.50
C ASP A 70 -13.69 -18.18 5.85
N ASP A 71 -12.44 -18.11 6.34
CA ASP A 71 -11.27 -18.81 5.82
C ASP A 71 -11.02 -18.54 4.31
N ASP A 72 -11.41 -17.36 3.83
CA ASP A 72 -11.21 -16.92 2.44
C ASP A 72 -9.87 -16.18 2.32
N THR A 73 -8.83 -16.90 1.91
CA THR A 73 -7.47 -16.35 1.81
C THR A 73 -7.29 -15.39 0.64
N ASP A 74 -8.08 -15.55 -0.43
CA ASP A 74 -7.98 -14.69 -1.61
C ASP A 74 -8.57 -13.32 -1.29
N GLU A 75 -9.76 -13.30 -0.68
CA GLU A 75 -10.39 -12.07 -0.21
C GLU A 75 -9.55 -11.42 0.90
N LEU A 76 -9.02 -12.22 1.84
CA LEU A 76 -8.18 -11.69 2.91
C LEU A 76 -6.95 -10.93 2.36
N ALA A 77 -6.32 -11.47 1.31
CA ALA A 77 -5.20 -10.80 0.66
C ALA A 77 -5.63 -9.53 -0.08
N HIS A 78 -6.77 -9.56 -0.76
CA HIS A 78 -7.34 -8.42 -1.48
C HIS A 78 -7.62 -7.24 -0.54
N GLU A 79 -8.41 -7.47 0.52
CA GLU A 79 -8.83 -6.39 1.43
C GLU A 79 -7.68 -5.91 2.30
N SER A 80 -6.70 -6.79 2.59
CA SER A 80 -5.45 -6.36 3.23
C SER A 80 -4.65 -5.41 2.35
N ALA A 81 -4.60 -5.65 1.03
CA ALA A 81 -3.93 -4.76 0.09
C ALA A 81 -4.65 -3.41 -0.02
N ASP A 82 -5.99 -3.43 -0.13
CA ASP A 82 -6.79 -2.21 -0.16
C ASP A 82 -6.65 -1.42 1.16
N PHE A 83 -6.68 -2.09 2.31
CA PHE A 83 -6.44 -1.44 3.60
C PHE A 83 -5.05 -0.79 3.66
N VAL A 84 -4.00 -1.49 3.25
CA VAL A 84 -2.63 -0.94 3.21
C VAL A 84 -2.55 0.26 2.29
N TYR A 85 -3.14 0.20 1.10
CA TYR A 85 -3.14 1.32 0.16
C TYR A 85 -3.83 2.56 0.75
N HIS A 86 -5.00 2.41 1.35
CA HIS A 86 -5.70 3.53 2.01
C HIS A 86 -4.94 4.06 3.22
N LEU A 87 -4.21 3.19 3.94
CA LEU A 87 -3.31 3.60 5.02
C LEU A 87 -2.17 4.48 4.48
N LEU A 88 -1.53 4.10 3.36
CA LEU A 88 -0.49 4.91 2.72
C LEU A 88 -1.01 6.29 2.32
N VAL A 89 -2.22 6.37 1.74
CA VAL A 89 -2.88 7.65 1.42
C VAL A 89 -3.13 8.48 2.68
N LEU A 90 -3.59 7.86 3.78
CA LEU A 90 -3.80 8.56 5.04
C LEU A 90 -2.49 9.11 5.63
N LEU A 91 -1.41 8.32 5.62
CA LEU A 91 -0.08 8.75 6.08
C LEU A 91 0.38 9.98 5.28
N SER A 92 0.24 9.93 3.96
CA SER A 92 0.51 11.05 3.05
C SER A 92 -0.31 12.30 3.40
N MET A 93 -1.61 12.17 3.66
CA MET A 93 -2.48 13.28 4.08
C MET A 93 -2.05 13.89 5.42
N LYS A 94 -1.49 13.09 6.32
CA LYS A 94 -0.96 13.53 7.62
C LYS A 94 0.46 14.11 7.54
N GLY A 95 1.09 14.08 6.36
CA GLY A 95 2.48 14.50 6.18
C GLY A 95 3.47 13.56 6.86
N MET A 96 3.07 12.30 7.05
CA MET A 96 3.95 11.23 7.50
C MET A 96 4.63 10.59 6.30
N THR A 97 5.83 10.08 6.52
CA THR A 97 6.62 9.32 5.54
C THR A 97 6.44 7.82 5.77
N LEU A 98 6.80 7.01 4.76
CA LEU A 98 6.86 5.56 4.94
C LEU A 98 7.94 5.15 5.96
N ASP A 99 9.02 5.92 6.06
CA ASP A 99 10.07 5.73 7.09
C ASP A 99 9.51 5.85 8.51
N ASP A 100 8.62 6.82 8.77
CA ASP A 100 7.96 6.96 10.08
C ASP A 100 7.21 5.67 10.47
N LEU A 101 6.52 5.03 9.51
CA LEU A 101 5.86 3.76 9.73
C LEU A 101 6.88 2.62 9.94
N ARG A 102 7.95 2.57 9.13
CA ARG A 102 9.01 1.55 9.23
C ARG A 102 9.73 1.62 10.57
N GLU A 103 10.03 2.81 11.08
CA GLU A 103 10.66 2.99 12.40
C GLU A 103 9.76 2.41 13.51
N GLU A 104 8.46 2.70 13.46
CA GLU A 104 7.49 2.20 14.43
C GLU A 104 7.32 0.66 14.32
N LEU A 105 7.33 0.10 13.11
CA LEU A 105 7.33 -1.35 12.90
C LEU A 105 8.63 -2.00 13.37
N ALA A 106 9.78 -1.41 13.09
CA ALA A 106 11.08 -1.88 13.54
C ALA A 106 11.17 -1.90 15.07
N ALA A 107 10.55 -0.93 15.76
CA ALA A 107 10.45 -0.92 17.21
C ALA A 107 9.63 -2.10 17.78
N ARG A 108 8.75 -2.73 16.99
CA ARG A 108 8.03 -3.98 17.34
C ARG A 108 8.81 -5.23 16.99
N PHE A 109 9.71 -5.13 16.02
CA PHE A 109 10.54 -6.22 15.54
C PHE A 109 11.75 -6.40 16.48
N GLY A 110 11.61 -7.23 17.51
CA GLY A 110 12.66 -7.48 18.51
C GLY A 110 12.23 -8.45 19.59
#